data_AF-A0A423GDG5-F1
#
_entry.id   AF-A0A423GDG5-F1
#
_cell.length_a   1.000
_cell.length_b   1.000
_cell.length_c   1.000
_cell.angle_alpha   90.00
_cell.angle_beta   90.00
_cell.angle_gamma   90.00
#
_symmetry.space_group_name_H-M   'P 1'
#
loop_
_entity.id
_entity.type
_entity.pdbx_description
1 polymer ?
#
loop_
_entity_poly.entity_id
_entity_poly.type
_entity_poly.pdbx_seq_one_letter_code
_entity_poly.pdbx_strand_id
1 'polypeptide(L)'
;MRIDSKYLFGVLNFIRTDKKYEGDKPLQYGTQYIVGGVFVDIHTSTKKKGTFTLDIKNHPANPDFARQLQEYIDAACEPEEENII
;
A
#
# COMPACT_ATOMS: atom_id res chain seq x y z
N MET A 1 -3.65 -6.38 -7.47
CA MET A 1 -4.59 -6.78 -6.41
C MET A 1 -5.47 -5.60 -6.02
N ARG A 2 -6.74 -5.82 -5.64
CA ARG A 2 -7.60 -4.76 -5.08
C ARG A 2 -7.73 -4.99 -3.58
N ILE A 3 -7.53 -3.93 -2.82
CA ILE A 3 -7.52 -3.93 -1.36
C ILE A 3 -8.72 -3.11 -0.89
N ASP A 4 -9.42 -3.59 0.13
CA ASP A 4 -10.53 -2.85 0.73
C ASP A 4 -10.03 -1.52 1.32
N SER A 5 -10.74 -0.42 1.06
CA SER A 5 -10.38 0.90 1.54
C SER A 5 -10.31 1.01 3.07
N LYS A 6 -10.90 0.08 3.84
CA LYS A 6 -10.73 0.00 5.30
C LYS A 6 -9.25 -0.10 5.72
N TYR A 7 -8.40 -0.71 4.88
CA TYR A 7 -6.97 -0.87 5.15
C TYR A 7 -6.12 0.34 4.72
N LEU A 8 -6.69 1.27 3.94
CA LEU A 8 -5.93 2.38 3.35
C LEU A 8 -5.24 3.22 4.42
N PHE A 9 -5.93 3.52 5.52
CA PHE A 9 -5.35 4.29 6.61
C PHE A 9 -4.13 3.60 7.24
N GLY A 10 -4.21 2.29 7.48
CA GLY A 10 -3.10 1.51 8.01
C GLY A 10 -1.91 1.45 7.06
N VAL A 11 -2.16 1.23 5.77
CA VAL A 11 -1.12 1.27 4.72
C VAL A 11 -0.44 2.64 4.67
N LEU A 12 -1.21 3.73 4.67
CA LEU A 12 -0.66 5.08 4.65
C LEU A 12 0.17 5.39 5.90
N ASN A 13 -0.27 4.92 7.07
CA ASN A 13 0.48 5.09 8.31
C ASN A 13 1.79 4.31 8.28
N PHE A 14 1.76 3.06 7.80
CA PHE A 14 2.96 2.23 7.61
C PHE A 14 4.00 2.95 6.73
N ILE A 15 3.57 3.50 5.60
CA ILE A 15 4.43 4.23 4.66
C ILE A 15 5.00 5.51 5.29
N ARG A 16 4.15 6.34 5.90
CA ARG A 16 4.52 7.69 6.36
C ARG A 16 5.29 7.72 7.67
N THR A 17 5.25 6.63 8.44
CA THR A 17 6.00 6.50 9.70
C THR A 17 7.38 5.84 9.52
N ASP A 18 7.70 5.34 8.32
CA ASP A 18 9.03 4.84 8.02
C ASP A 18 10.07 5.97 8.08
N LYS A 19 11.21 5.71 8.73
CA LYS A 19 12.30 6.68 8.90
C LYS A 19 12.93 7.16 7.59
N LYS A 20 12.75 6.41 6.50
CA LYS A 20 13.23 6.74 5.16
C LYS A 20 12.12 7.33 4.28
N TYR A 21 10.98 7.75 4.85
CA TYR A 21 9.96 8.47 4.09
C TYR A 21 10.53 9.77 3.52
N GLU A 22 10.49 9.90 2.20
CA GLU A 22 11.05 11.05 1.46
C GLU A 22 9.96 12.03 1.00
N GLY A 23 8.71 11.58 0.91
CA GLY A 23 7.56 12.40 0.51
C GLY A 23 6.60 11.69 -0.44
N ASP A 24 5.69 12.48 -1.01
CA ASP A 24 4.66 12.01 -1.92
C ASP A 24 4.45 12.94 -3.13
N LYS A 25 3.96 12.35 -4.22
CA LYS A 25 3.66 13.04 -5.49
C LYS A 25 2.28 12.63 -6.00
N PRO A 26 1.47 13.58 -6.51
CA PRO A 26 0.16 13.25 -7.08
C PRO A 26 0.30 12.45 -8.38
N LEU A 27 -0.60 11.48 -8.58
CA LEU A 27 -0.81 10.74 -9.82
C LEU A 27 -2.22 11.04 -10.36
N GLN A 28 -2.46 10.78 -11.64
CA GLN A 28 -3.75 11.07 -12.30
C GLN A 28 -4.96 10.43 -11.58
N TYR A 29 -4.77 9.31 -10.88
CA TYR A 29 -5.81 8.61 -10.11
C TYR A 29 -5.29 8.09 -8.77
N GLY A 30 -4.36 8.79 -8.14
CA GLY A 30 -3.68 8.28 -6.96
C GLY A 30 -2.57 9.16 -6.43
N THR A 31 -1.70 8.54 -5.64
CA THR A 31 -0.52 9.17 -5.05
C THR A 31 0.64 8.18 -5.07
N GLN A 32 1.81 8.65 -5.48
CA GLN A 32 3.06 7.93 -5.33
C GLN A 32 3.73 8.37 -4.03
N TYR A 33 4.11 7.42 -3.19
CA TYR A 33 4.90 7.64 -1.99
C TYR A 33 6.33 7.15 -2.22
N ILE A 34 7.31 7.85 -1.67
CA ILE A 34 8.73 7.54 -1.83
C ILE A 34 9.33 7.20 -0.47
N VAL A 35 9.89 6.00 -0.33
CA VAL A 35 10.47 5.50 0.93
C VAL A 35 11.83 4.85 0.68
N GLY A 36 12.92 5.53 1.02
CA GLY A 36 14.28 5.04 0.81
C GLY A 36 14.54 4.61 -0.64
N GLY A 37 14.04 5.38 -1.60
CA GLY A 37 14.09 5.08 -3.03
C GLY A 37 13.10 4.02 -3.54
N VAL A 38 12.29 3.38 -2.69
CA VAL A 38 11.15 2.55 -3.13
C VAL A 38 9.97 3.45 -3.48
N PHE A 39 9.29 3.16 -4.59
CA PHE A 39 8.08 3.89 -4.98
C PHE A 39 6.85 3.05 -4.70
N VAL A 40 5.89 3.62 -3.99
CA VAL A 40 4.62 2.97 -3.67
C VAL A 40 3.48 3.76 -4.30
N ASP A 41 2.90 3.22 -5.36
CA ASP A 41 1.81 3.88 -6.08
C ASP A 41 0.46 3.37 -5.58
N ILE A 42 -0.32 4.25 -4.95
CA ILE A 42 -1.68 3.94 -4.49
C ILE A 42 -2.68 4.58 -5.44
N HIS A 43 -3.53 3.77 -6.07
CA HIS A 43 -4.59 4.24 -6.97
C HIS A 43 -5.97 3.90 -6.43
N THR A 44 -6.86 4.90 -6.34
CA THR A 44 -8.25 4.71 -5.95
C THR A 44 -9.12 4.51 -7.18
N SER A 45 -10.05 3.55 -7.16
CA SER A 45 -10.93 3.31 -8.31
C SER A 45 -12.21 4.15 -8.24
N THR A 46 -12.48 4.91 -9.30
CA THR A 46 -13.77 5.60 -9.46
C THR A 46 -14.92 4.64 -9.82
N LYS A 47 -14.61 3.47 -10.40
CA LYS A 47 -15.58 2.46 -10.84
C LYS A 47 -15.97 1.47 -9.74
N LYS A 48 -15.03 1.10 -8.86
CA LYS A 48 -15.26 0.23 -7.70
C LYS A 48 -14.95 1.00 -6.42
N LYS A 49 -15.91 1.84 -6.03
CA LYS A 49 -15.85 2.64 -4.79
C LYS A 49 -15.66 1.69 -3.60
N GLY A 50 -14.74 2.03 -2.69
CA GLY A 50 -14.39 1.19 -1.53
C GLY A 50 -13.20 0.25 -1.74
N THR A 51 -12.49 0.35 -2.86
CA THR A 51 -11.22 -0.37 -3.05
C THR A 51 -10.13 0.53 -3.61
N PHE A 52 -8.88 0.18 -3.32
CA PHE A 52 -7.69 0.75 -3.93
C PHE A 52 -6.77 -0.34 -4.47
N THR A 53 -5.82 0.06 -5.31
CA THR A 53 -4.72 -0.80 -5.76
C THR A 53 -3.41 -0.19 -5.31
N LEU A 54 -2.45 -1.03 -4.97
CA LEU A 54 -1.11 -0.64 -4.58
C LEU A 54 -0.10 -1.36 -5.48
N ASP A 55 0.92 -0.63 -5.93
CA ASP A 55 2.05 -1.17 -6.68
C ASP A 55 3.37 -0.73 -6.03
N ILE A 56 4.28 -1.67 -5.80
CA ILE A 56 5.59 -1.43 -5.18
C ILE A 56 6.65 -1.52 -6.28
N LYS A 57 7.44 -0.47 -6.48
CA LYS A 57 8.48 -0.40 -7.51
C LYS A 57 9.83 -0.14 -6.87
N ASN A 58 10.89 -0.54 -7.58
CA ASN A 58 12.28 -0.36 -7.15
C ASN A 58 12.59 -1.04 -5.79
N HIS A 59 12.07 -2.25 -5.58
CA HIS A 59 12.32 -3.08 -4.40
C HIS A 59 13.79 -3.09 -3.91
N PRO A 60 14.83 -3.15 -4.79
CA PRO A 60 16.22 -3.20 -4.32
C PRO A 60 16.72 -1.96 -3.57
N ALA A 61 16.05 -0.80 -3.70
CA ALA A 61 16.46 0.42 -3.00
C ALA A 61 16.24 0.36 -1.48
N ASN A 62 15.19 -0.35 -1.05
CA ASN A 62 14.89 -0.59 0.35
C ASN A 62 14.15 -1.94 0.51
N PRO A 63 14.87 -3.06 0.40
CA PRO A 63 14.27 -4.39 0.31
C PRO A 63 13.51 -4.77 1.59
N ASP A 64 13.97 -4.34 2.76
CA ASP A 64 13.30 -4.60 4.04
C ASP A 64 11.93 -3.94 4.10
N PHE A 65 11.84 -2.66 3.75
CA PHE A 65 10.57 -1.93 3.70
C PHE A 65 9.62 -2.55 2.67
N ALA A 66 10.12 -2.84 1.47
CA ALA A 66 9.30 -3.40 0.41
C ALA A 66 8.72 -4.77 0.81
N ARG A 67 9.54 -5.63 1.44
CA ARG A 67 9.09 -6.92 1.98
C ARG A 67 8.05 -6.75 3.09
N GLN A 68 8.31 -5.89 4.08
CA GLN A 68 7.38 -5.68 5.19
C GLN A 68 6.04 -5.07 4.74
N LEU A 69 6.07 -4.15 3.78
CA LEU A 69 4.85 -3.59 3.19
C LEU A 69 4.06 -4.66 2.43
N GLN A 70 4.74 -5.52 1.67
CA GLN A 70 4.11 -6.64 0.98
C GLN A 70 3.45 -7.60 1.98
N GLU A 71 4.17 -8.00 3.03
CA GLU A 71 3.64 -8.85 4.11
C GLU A 71 2.43 -8.23 4.80
N TYR A 72 2.49 -6.93 5.10
CA TYR A 72 1.37 -6.21 5.69
C TYR A 72 0.13 -6.21 4.78
N ILE A 73 0.33 -6.00 3.47
CA ILE A 73 -0.74 -6.01 2.49
C ILE A 73 -1.32 -7.41 2.34
N ASP A 74 -0.48 -8.44 2.26
CA ASP A 74 -0.90 -9.82 2.11
C ASP A 74 -1.73 -10.27 3.32
N ALA A 75 -1.28 -9.97 4.54
CA ALA A 75 -2.04 -10.22 5.77
C ALA A 75 -3.36 -9.43 5.84
N ALA A 76 -3.40 -8.21 5.30
CA ALA A 76 -4.65 -7.44 5.20
C ALA A 76 -5.60 -7.95 4.11
N CYS A 77 -5.08 -8.70 3.14
CA CYS A 77 -5.82 -9.20 1.97
C CYS A 77 -6.15 -10.68 2.05
N GLU A 78 -5.61 -11.43 3.02
CA GLU A 78 -6.11 -12.75 3.34
C GLU A 78 -7.61 -12.65 3.68
N PRO A 79 -8.47 -13.47 3.06
CA PRO A 79 -9.86 -13.50 3.45
C PRO A 79 -9.90 -13.80 4.95
N GLU A 80 -10.61 -12.98 5.73
CA GLU A 80 -11.02 -13.40 7.07
C GLU A 80 -11.58 -14.81 6.88
N GLU A 81 -10.93 -15.83 7.45
CA GLU A 81 -11.48 -17.18 7.46
C GLU A 81 -12.94 -17.02 7.87
N GLU A 82 -13.87 -17.43 7.00
CA GLU A 82 -15.28 -17.40 7.32
C GLU A 82 -15.40 -18.12 8.66
N ASN A 83 -15.62 -17.37 9.74
CA ASN A 83 -16.06 -17.91 11.00
C ASN A 83 -17.49 -18.38 10.76
N ILE A 84 -17.61 -19.55 10.14
CA ILE A 84 -18.83 -20.31 10.02
C ILE A 84 -19.11 -20.83 11.44
N ILE A 85 -19.85 -20.06 12.22
CA ILE A 85 -20.47 -20.51 13.47
C ILE A 85 -21.99 -20.38 13.29
#